data_AF-A0A523TV68-F1
#
_entry.id   AF-A0A523TV68-F1
#
_cell.length_a   1.000
_cell.length_b   1.000
_cell.length_c   1.000
_cell.angle_alpha   90.00
_cell.angle_beta   90.00
_cell.angle_gamma   90.00
#
_symmetry.space_group_name_H-M   'P 1'
#
loop_
_entity.id
_entity.type
_entity.pdbx_description
1 polymer ?
#
loop_
_entity_poly.entity_id
_entity_poly.type
_entity_poly.pdbx_seq_one_letter_code
_entity_poly.pdbx_strand_id
1 'polypeptide(L)'
;MQNKPYAQIITVGLAIFSMLFGAGNLMYPLYVGLQSGANTMYGMMGFILTAVCLPLLGLVSMILFDGNYETFFKRLGDSVGNILIFACMIIIGPGLVIPRIVTLSHTMIAPFLPIPFLQTVTLQSSFAFALLFLGITLLATFRENRIVNLLGKVISPLLLLSLIIIIAKGIFTADVPVPSMVTPLETFKSSFMIGYGTLDLLGAIFFSSMVIHILKNTMGGTVGFSQKRLALIGLKAGTLGVSLLALVYIGMSTLSMYHGHGMNATGDLFRALAFRVLGTHGALIIGTAVLMACFSTAIALSAVIAEYFQLTIFDRKIGYEAALILSLLLCIPLSTFGLDYVMQLTGGPLVSGIGYPVIIAITSCNLAYKLFGFKPIKAPVAITFLVALVSYIW
;
A
#
# COMPACT_ATOMS: atom_id res chain seq x y z
N MET A 1 23.35 23.78 -9.67
CA MET A 1 22.68 23.04 -10.75
C MET A 1 21.18 23.32 -10.67
N GLN A 2 20.66 24.19 -11.54
CA GLN A 2 19.23 24.50 -11.62
C GLN A 2 18.49 23.29 -12.20
N ASN A 3 17.87 22.47 -11.34
CA ASN A 3 17.10 21.31 -11.80
C ASN A 3 15.84 21.79 -12.54
N LYS A 4 15.70 21.38 -13.81
CA LYS A 4 14.51 21.65 -14.64
C LYS A 4 13.26 21.07 -13.94
N PRO A 5 12.10 21.76 -13.97
CA PRO A 5 10.89 21.34 -13.28
C PRO A 5 10.40 19.93 -13.65
N TYR A 6 10.71 19.47 -14.87
CA TYR A 6 10.38 18.11 -15.34
C TYR A 6 11.14 17.00 -14.61
N ALA A 7 12.43 17.19 -14.31
CA ALA A 7 13.21 16.19 -13.60
C ALA A 7 12.68 15.99 -12.16
N GLN A 8 12.25 17.09 -11.53
CA GLN A 8 11.65 17.05 -10.19
C GLN A 8 10.31 16.31 -10.18
N ILE A 9 9.45 16.54 -11.18
CA ILE A 9 8.16 15.82 -11.31
C ILE A 9 8.39 14.33 -11.47
N ILE A 10 9.38 13.92 -12.27
CA ILE A 10 9.71 12.50 -12.47
C ILE A 10 10.22 11.89 -11.16
N THR A 11 11.17 12.54 -10.47
CA THR A 11 11.71 12.02 -9.21
C THR A 11 10.63 11.87 -8.14
N VAL A 12 9.77 12.88 -7.97
CA VAL A 12 8.69 12.84 -6.99
C VAL A 12 7.62 11.82 -7.38
N GLY A 13 7.27 11.72 -8.67
CA GLY A 13 6.30 10.74 -9.15
C GLY A 13 6.78 9.30 -8.97
N LEU A 14 8.08 9.03 -9.19
CA LEU A 14 8.70 7.75 -8.88
C LEU A 14 8.72 7.45 -7.38
N ALA A 15 8.94 8.45 -6.53
CA ALA A 15 8.85 8.28 -5.08
C ALA A 15 7.41 7.95 -4.64
N ILE A 16 6.40 8.65 -5.17
CA ILE A 16 4.99 8.36 -4.90
C ILE A 16 4.63 6.94 -5.36
N PHE A 17 5.04 6.55 -6.57
CA PHE A 17 4.89 5.18 -7.04
C PHE A 17 5.53 4.20 -6.06
N SER A 18 6.79 4.40 -5.68
CA SER A 18 7.51 3.50 -4.77
C SER A 18 6.87 3.40 -3.38
N MET A 19 6.29 4.49 -2.86
CA MET A 19 5.64 4.49 -1.54
C MET A 19 4.29 3.76 -1.58
N LEU A 20 3.55 3.89 -2.69
CA LEU A 20 2.26 3.23 -2.84
C LEU A 20 2.43 1.76 -3.22
N PHE A 21 3.34 1.42 -4.13
CA PHE A 21 3.49 0.10 -4.77
C PHE A 21 3.97 -1.08 -3.86
N GLY A 22 3.76 -1.04 -2.55
CA GLY A 22 4.22 -2.06 -1.59
C GLY A 22 3.59 -3.46 -1.71
N ALA A 23 3.88 -4.34 -0.74
CA ALA A 23 3.50 -5.75 -0.69
C ALA A 23 2.05 -6.08 -1.12
N GLY A 24 1.05 -5.37 -0.57
CA GLY A 24 -0.37 -5.64 -0.88
C GLY A 24 -0.73 -5.39 -2.34
N ASN A 25 -0.01 -4.49 -3.00
CA ASN A 25 -0.29 -4.04 -4.35
C ASN A 25 0.12 -5.00 -5.44
N LEU A 26 0.88 -6.03 -5.08
CA LEU A 26 1.25 -7.11 -5.99
C LEU A 26 0.17 -8.20 -6.04
N MET A 27 -0.64 -8.32 -4.99
CA MET A 27 -1.55 -9.45 -4.80
C MET A 27 -2.95 -9.18 -5.32
N TYR A 28 -3.53 -8.04 -4.95
CA TYR A 28 -4.89 -7.69 -5.35
C TYR A 28 -5.14 -7.62 -6.87
N PRO A 29 -4.25 -7.04 -7.70
CA PRO A 29 -4.47 -7.08 -9.15
C PRO A 29 -4.44 -8.52 -9.69
N LEU A 30 -3.63 -9.43 -9.11
CA LEU A 30 -3.65 -10.84 -9.49
C LEU A 30 -4.98 -11.49 -9.14
N TYR A 31 -5.51 -11.25 -7.94
CA TYR A 31 -6.84 -11.74 -7.56
C TYR A 31 -7.95 -11.22 -8.47
N VAL A 32 -7.90 -9.95 -8.84
CA VAL A 32 -8.83 -9.37 -9.81
C VAL A 32 -8.74 -10.11 -11.13
N GLY A 33 -7.53 -10.35 -11.66
CA GLY A 33 -7.33 -11.08 -12.91
C GLY A 33 -7.83 -12.52 -12.86
N LEU A 34 -7.54 -13.24 -11.76
CA LEU A 34 -7.97 -14.62 -11.57
C LEU A 34 -9.50 -14.74 -11.48
N GLN A 35 -10.14 -13.90 -10.66
CA GLN A 35 -11.59 -13.98 -10.45
C GLN A 35 -12.40 -13.40 -11.61
N SER A 36 -11.87 -12.37 -12.27
CA SER A 36 -12.55 -11.74 -13.40
C SER A 36 -12.45 -12.59 -14.67
N GLY A 37 -11.36 -13.34 -14.84
CA GLY A 37 -11.15 -14.18 -16.01
C GLY A 37 -11.32 -13.38 -17.30
N ALA A 38 -12.14 -13.86 -18.23
CA ALA A 38 -12.48 -13.15 -19.47
C ALA A 38 -13.02 -11.72 -19.26
N ASN A 39 -13.63 -11.41 -18.12
CA ASN A 39 -14.15 -10.07 -17.78
C ASN A 39 -13.10 -9.15 -17.11
N THR A 40 -11.80 -9.49 -17.17
CA THR A 40 -10.71 -8.75 -16.50
C THR A 40 -10.71 -7.25 -16.81
N MET A 41 -11.10 -6.84 -18.02
CA MET A 41 -11.20 -5.42 -18.36
C MET A 41 -12.21 -4.68 -17.45
N TYR A 42 -13.39 -5.26 -17.21
CA TYR A 42 -14.40 -4.69 -16.32
C TYR A 42 -13.95 -4.71 -14.86
N GLY A 43 -13.30 -5.80 -14.43
CA GLY A 43 -12.72 -5.89 -13.09
C GLY A 43 -11.67 -4.81 -12.85
N MET A 44 -10.77 -4.62 -13.81
CA MET A 44 -9.72 -3.60 -13.74
C MET A 44 -10.27 -2.17 -13.73
N MET A 45 -11.37 -1.88 -14.44
CA MET A 45 -12.03 -0.58 -14.34
C MET A 45 -12.50 -0.28 -12.91
N GLY A 46 -13.15 -1.27 -12.26
CA GLY A 46 -13.60 -1.14 -10.87
C GLY A 46 -12.41 -0.99 -9.90
N PHE A 47 -11.40 -1.84 -10.06
CA PHE A 47 -10.21 -1.85 -9.22
C PHE A 47 -9.40 -0.56 -9.34
N ILE A 48 -9.18 -0.03 -10.54
CA ILE A 48 -8.45 1.24 -10.75
C ILE A 48 -9.19 2.41 -10.12
N LEU A 49 -10.53 2.43 -10.17
CA LEU A 49 -11.29 3.51 -9.56
C LEU A 49 -10.98 3.64 -8.06
N THR A 50 -10.76 2.51 -7.36
CA THR A 50 -10.51 2.51 -5.92
C THR A 50 -9.03 2.44 -5.54
N ALA A 51 -8.25 1.60 -6.21
CA ALA A 51 -6.82 1.39 -5.92
C ALA A 51 -5.91 2.47 -6.51
N VAL A 52 -6.39 3.31 -7.44
CA VAL A 52 -5.56 4.28 -8.17
C VAL A 52 -6.14 5.69 -8.04
N CYS A 53 -7.43 5.88 -8.36
CA CYS A 53 -8.03 7.21 -8.31
C CYS A 53 -8.21 7.73 -6.87
N LEU A 54 -8.67 6.91 -5.92
CA LEU A 54 -8.85 7.35 -4.53
C LEU A 54 -7.53 7.76 -3.85
N PRO A 55 -6.43 7.00 -3.93
CA PRO A 55 -5.14 7.44 -3.37
C PRO A 55 -4.65 8.76 -3.95
N LEU A 56 -4.88 9.00 -5.25
CA LEU A 56 -4.57 10.29 -5.87
C LEU A 56 -5.39 11.43 -5.24
N LEU A 57 -6.69 11.22 -5.00
CA LEU A 57 -7.53 12.19 -4.30
C LEU A 57 -7.06 12.42 -2.86
N GLY A 58 -6.65 11.36 -2.15
CA GLY A 58 -6.07 11.42 -0.82
C GLY A 58 -4.81 12.28 -0.77
N LEU A 59 -3.87 12.01 -1.70
CA LEU A 59 -2.63 12.79 -1.84
C LEU A 59 -2.92 14.27 -2.10
N VAL A 60 -3.79 14.58 -3.07
CA VAL A 60 -4.15 15.96 -3.42
C VAL A 60 -4.81 16.65 -2.23
N SER A 61 -5.76 15.99 -1.58
CA SER A 61 -6.42 16.53 -0.38
C SER A 61 -5.39 16.83 0.71
N MET A 62 -4.43 15.95 0.94
CA MET A 62 -3.40 16.19 1.96
C MET A 62 -2.45 17.33 1.62
N ILE A 63 -2.09 17.50 0.35
CA ILE A 63 -1.28 18.67 -0.07
C ILE A 63 -2.04 19.98 0.21
N LEU A 64 -3.37 20.00 0.05
CA LEU A 64 -4.20 21.16 0.41
C LEU A 64 -4.29 21.41 1.93
N PHE A 65 -3.92 20.42 2.73
CA PHE A 65 -3.80 20.47 4.20
C PHE A 65 -2.33 20.55 4.66
N ASP A 66 -1.40 20.86 3.75
CA ASP A 66 0.04 20.98 4.02
C ASP A 66 0.68 19.73 4.66
N GLY A 67 0.10 18.56 4.41
CA GLY A 67 0.58 17.28 4.94
C GLY A 67 0.21 17.01 6.39
N ASN A 68 -0.58 17.89 7.01
CA ASN A 68 -0.96 17.75 8.41
C ASN A 68 -2.19 16.84 8.56
N TYR A 69 -1.96 15.56 8.84
CA TYR A 69 -3.03 14.58 8.99
C TYR A 69 -3.87 14.86 10.25
N GLU A 70 -3.32 15.47 11.30
CA GLU A 70 -4.11 15.83 12.48
C GLU A 70 -5.21 16.83 12.12
N THR A 71 -4.86 17.89 11.40
CA THR A 71 -5.82 18.91 10.95
C THR A 71 -6.84 18.30 9.98
N PHE A 72 -6.42 17.34 9.16
CA PHE A 72 -7.30 16.61 8.24
C PHE A 72 -8.40 15.83 8.99
N PHE A 73 -8.05 15.08 10.04
CA PHE A 73 -9.00 14.26 10.81
C PHE A 73 -9.75 15.05 11.88
N LYS A 74 -9.11 16.03 12.55
CA LYS A 74 -9.73 16.85 13.60
C LYS A 74 -10.84 17.77 13.10
N ARG A 75 -11.05 17.91 11.78
CA ARG A 75 -12.27 18.54 11.24
C ARG A 75 -13.57 17.86 11.70
N LEU A 76 -13.52 16.57 12.06
CA LEU A 76 -14.65 15.86 12.68
C LEU A 76 -14.86 16.20 14.17
N GLY A 77 -13.93 16.91 14.79
CA GLY A 77 -13.81 17.12 16.23
C GLY A 77 -12.61 16.36 16.79
N ASP A 78 -12.02 16.87 17.87
CA ASP A 78 -10.75 16.36 18.40
C ASP A 78 -10.84 14.89 18.84
N SER A 79 -11.90 14.51 19.55
CA SER A 79 -12.07 13.13 20.03
C SER A 79 -12.19 12.13 18.88
N VAL A 80 -13.07 12.40 17.92
CA VAL A 80 -13.31 11.50 16.77
C VAL A 80 -12.09 11.46 15.85
N GLY A 81 -11.47 12.62 15.60
CA GLY A 81 -10.26 12.71 14.80
C GLY A 81 -9.10 11.89 15.39
N ASN A 82 -8.86 11.99 16.70
CA ASN A 82 -7.81 11.23 17.37
C ASN A 82 -8.08 9.72 17.35
N ILE A 83 -9.33 9.29 17.53
CA ILE A 83 -9.72 7.86 17.43
C ILE A 83 -9.44 7.33 16.03
N LEU A 84 -9.80 8.08 14.98
CA LEU A 84 -9.55 7.67 13.60
C LEU A 84 -8.07 7.63 13.26
N ILE A 85 -7.28 8.61 13.71
CA ILE A 85 -5.82 8.60 13.55
C ILE A 85 -5.24 7.35 14.22
N PHE A 86 -5.63 7.08 15.47
CA PHE A 86 -5.18 5.89 16.19
C PHE A 86 -5.53 4.59 15.43
N ALA A 87 -6.77 4.45 14.97
CA ALA A 87 -7.20 3.30 14.19
C ALA A 87 -6.38 3.14 12.90
N CYS A 88 -6.12 4.24 12.17
CA CYS A 88 -5.30 4.22 10.97
C CYS A 88 -3.85 3.81 11.26
N MET A 89 -3.26 4.32 12.35
CA MET A 89 -1.89 3.98 12.76
C MET A 89 -1.77 2.51 13.16
N ILE A 90 -2.79 1.94 13.80
CA ILE A 90 -2.84 0.49 14.06
C ILE A 90 -2.93 -0.31 12.77
N ILE A 91 -3.80 0.09 11.82
CA ILE A 91 -3.95 -0.60 10.52
C ILE A 91 -2.64 -0.55 9.72
N ILE A 92 -2.06 0.64 9.55
CA ILE A 92 -0.82 0.82 8.79
C ILE A 92 0.39 0.18 9.50
N GLY A 93 0.31 0.02 10.81
CA GLY A 93 1.38 -0.55 11.61
C GLY A 93 1.14 -1.99 12.04
N PRO A 94 1.06 -2.22 13.36
CA PRO A 94 1.09 -3.57 13.92
C PRO A 94 -0.14 -4.41 13.63
N GLY A 95 -1.27 -3.79 13.29
CA GLY A 95 -2.55 -4.45 13.11
C GLY A 95 -2.73 -5.09 11.73
N LEU A 96 -2.00 -4.65 10.69
CA LEU A 96 -2.27 -5.17 9.35
C LEU A 96 -1.12 -5.05 8.36
N VAL A 97 -0.68 -3.84 8.03
CA VAL A 97 0.19 -3.65 6.85
C VAL A 97 1.60 -4.18 7.10
N ILE A 98 2.21 -3.94 8.26
CA ILE A 98 3.52 -4.54 8.58
C ILE A 98 3.43 -6.07 8.65
N PRO A 99 2.47 -6.68 9.37
CA PRO A 99 2.26 -8.13 9.30
C PRO A 99 2.07 -8.69 7.89
N ARG A 100 1.34 -7.99 7.02
CA ARG A 100 1.14 -8.36 5.61
C ARG A 100 2.45 -8.35 4.83
N ILE A 101 3.28 -7.33 5.05
CA ILE A 101 4.61 -7.20 4.43
C ILE A 101 5.51 -8.37 4.84
N VAL A 102 5.52 -8.71 6.14
CA VAL A 102 6.34 -9.81 6.67
C VAL A 102 5.89 -11.16 6.11
N THR A 103 4.59 -11.45 6.15
CA THR A 103 4.02 -12.72 5.68
C THR A 103 4.14 -12.90 4.16
N LEU A 104 4.00 -11.83 3.38
CA LEU A 104 4.28 -11.89 1.93
C LEU A 104 5.75 -12.16 1.65
N SER A 105 6.64 -11.46 2.37
CA SER A 105 8.07 -11.66 2.24
C SER A 105 8.46 -13.11 2.50
N HIS A 106 7.94 -13.70 3.58
CA HIS A 106 8.17 -15.11 3.91
C HIS A 106 7.66 -16.00 2.79
N THR A 107 6.41 -15.82 2.37
CA THR A 107 5.77 -16.63 1.33
C THR A 107 6.58 -16.64 0.04
N MET A 108 7.02 -15.47 -0.43
CA MET A 108 7.75 -15.34 -1.69
C MET A 108 9.15 -15.95 -1.65
N ILE A 109 9.88 -15.81 -0.53
CA ILE A 109 11.27 -16.25 -0.43
C ILE A 109 11.42 -17.66 0.14
N ALA A 110 10.41 -18.20 0.83
CA ALA A 110 10.47 -19.50 1.51
C ALA A 110 11.11 -20.61 0.66
N PRO A 111 10.71 -20.84 -0.61
CA PRO A 111 11.29 -21.93 -1.42
C PRO A 111 12.80 -21.81 -1.67
N PHE A 112 13.37 -20.63 -1.47
CA PHE A 112 14.77 -20.31 -1.75
C PHE A 112 15.62 -20.17 -0.48
N LEU A 113 15.02 -20.28 0.71
CA LEU A 113 15.76 -20.18 1.95
C LEU A 113 16.64 -21.43 2.14
N PRO A 114 17.89 -21.27 2.61
CA PRO A 114 18.83 -22.39 2.74
C PRO A 114 18.46 -23.33 3.90
N ILE A 115 17.59 -22.90 4.82
CA ILE A 115 17.18 -23.64 6.00
C ILE A 115 15.86 -24.35 5.71
N PRO A 116 15.80 -25.70 5.68
CA PRO A 116 14.57 -26.44 5.35
C PRO A 116 13.36 -26.08 6.23
N PHE A 117 13.60 -25.78 7.51
CA PHE A 117 12.56 -25.33 8.42
C PHE A 117 11.86 -24.05 7.94
N LEU A 118 12.58 -23.10 7.33
CA LEU A 118 12.02 -21.85 6.82
C LEU A 118 11.41 -21.98 5.41
N GLN A 119 11.65 -23.09 4.71
CA GLN A 119 11.08 -23.36 3.38
C GLN A 119 9.59 -23.68 3.42
N THR A 120 9.10 -24.14 4.57
CA THR A 120 7.68 -24.34 4.82
C THR A 120 7.06 -23.07 5.42
N VAL A 121 5.81 -22.77 5.08
CA VAL A 121 5.04 -21.67 5.69
C VAL A 121 4.16 -22.26 6.77
N THR A 122 4.75 -22.45 7.95
CA THR A 122 4.10 -22.93 9.18
C THR A 122 4.12 -21.83 10.23
N LEU A 123 3.35 -21.97 11.31
CA LEU A 123 3.32 -20.95 12.37
C LEU A 123 4.71 -20.73 13.01
N GLN A 124 5.47 -21.80 13.23
CA GLN A 124 6.81 -21.74 13.83
C GLN A 124 7.84 -21.10 12.88
N SER A 125 7.82 -21.46 11.60
CA SER A 125 8.73 -20.89 10.60
C SER A 125 8.40 -19.42 10.30
N SER A 126 7.11 -19.07 10.26
CA SER A 126 6.65 -17.69 10.09
C SER A 126 7.04 -16.82 11.28
N PHE A 127 6.99 -17.35 12.51
CA PHE A 127 7.50 -16.66 13.69
C PHE A 127 9.01 -16.41 13.63
N ALA A 128 9.79 -17.44 13.27
CA ALA A 128 11.23 -17.28 13.11
C ALA A 128 11.58 -16.27 12.00
N PHE A 129 10.89 -16.34 10.85
CA PHE A 129 11.06 -15.39 9.77
C PHE A 129 10.67 -13.97 10.21
N ALA A 130 9.56 -13.79 10.93
CA ALA A 130 9.11 -12.50 11.43
C ALA A 130 10.13 -11.87 12.39
N LEU A 131 10.68 -12.65 13.33
CA LEU A 131 11.75 -12.19 14.22
C LEU A 131 12.99 -11.73 13.45
N LEU A 132 13.42 -12.51 12.46
CA LEU A 132 14.58 -12.15 11.63
C LEU A 132 14.29 -10.89 10.81
N PHE A 133 13.17 -10.85 10.09
CA PHE A 133 12.80 -9.74 9.22
C PHE A 133 12.62 -8.44 10.02
N LEU A 134 11.88 -8.47 11.12
CA LEU A 134 11.63 -7.30 11.97
C LEU A 134 12.88 -6.90 12.76
N GLY A 135 13.72 -7.86 13.17
CA GLY A 135 15.02 -7.58 13.78
C GLY A 135 15.97 -6.84 12.84
N ILE A 136 16.06 -7.27 11.57
CA ILE A 136 16.83 -6.55 10.55
C ILE A 136 16.20 -5.18 10.26
N THR A 137 14.85 -5.09 10.27
CA THR A 137 14.13 -3.82 10.10
C THR A 137 14.46 -2.83 11.22
N LEU A 138 14.50 -3.30 12.48
CA LEU A 138 14.91 -2.50 13.64
C LEU A 138 16.33 -1.93 13.46
N LEU A 139 17.30 -2.80 13.15
CA LEU A 139 18.70 -2.40 12.96
C LEU A 139 18.88 -1.41 11.79
N ALA A 140 18.11 -1.59 10.73
CA ALA A 140 18.12 -0.71 9.57
C ALA A 140 17.51 0.66 9.87
N THR A 141 16.41 0.69 10.63
CA THR A 141 15.71 1.94 10.97
C THR A 141 16.58 2.85 11.83
N PHE A 142 17.45 2.31 12.70
CA PHE A 142 18.43 3.10 13.45
C PHE A 142 19.48 3.81 12.58
N ARG A 143 19.69 3.37 11.33
CA ARG A 143 20.65 3.98 10.38
C ARG A 143 19.91 4.70 9.24
N GLU A 144 19.03 5.61 9.65
CA GLU A 144 18.00 6.29 8.84
C GLU A 144 18.50 6.89 7.50
N ASN A 145 19.73 7.41 7.42
CA ASN A 145 20.15 8.19 6.25
C ASN A 145 20.80 7.42 5.08
N ARG A 146 21.28 6.18 5.28
CA ARG A 146 21.95 5.42 4.19
C ARG A 146 21.06 4.40 3.50
N ILE A 147 20.07 3.84 4.21
CA ILE A 147 19.28 2.71 3.71
C ILE A 147 18.18 3.20 2.77
N VAL A 148 17.48 4.29 3.10
CA VAL A 148 16.46 4.90 2.24
C VAL A 148 17.02 5.28 0.85
N ASN A 149 18.26 5.79 0.80
CA ASN A 149 18.93 6.14 -0.45
C ASN A 149 19.29 4.92 -1.32
N LEU A 150 19.64 3.78 -0.70
CA LEU A 150 19.94 2.53 -1.40
C LEU A 150 18.65 1.88 -1.95
N LEU A 151 17.59 1.88 -1.15
CA LEU A 151 16.29 1.32 -1.48
C LEU A 151 15.63 2.05 -2.68
N GLY A 152 15.66 3.38 -2.68
CA GLY A 152 15.06 4.18 -3.75
C GLY A 152 15.84 4.13 -5.07
N LYS A 153 17.19 4.09 -5.04
CA LYS A 153 18.02 4.16 -6.25
C LYS A 153 18.25 2.82 -6.94
N VAL A 154 18.26 1.72 -6.18
CA VAL A 154 18.63 0.39 -6.71
C VAL A 154 17.44 -0.57 -6.69
N ILE A 155 16.72 -0.65 -5.56
CA ILE A 155 15.68 -1.67 -5.37
C ILE A 155 14.41 -1.35 -6.15
N SER A 156 13.97 -0.09 -6.18
CA SER A 156 12.75 0.30 -6.93
C SER A 156 12.88 0.07 -8.44
N PRO A 157 13.99 0.45 -9.11
CA PRO A 157 14.20 0.10 -10.52
C PRO A 157 14.32 -1.41 -10.76
N LEU A 158 14.96 -2.15 -9.86
CA LEU A 158 15.09 -3.60 -9.98
C LEU A 158 13.73 -4.31 -9.88
N LEU A 159 12.88 -3.89 -8.94
CA LEU A 159 11.52 -4.40 -8.79
C LEU A 159 10.68 -4.10 -10.03
N LEU A 160 10.72 -2.85 -10.51
CA LEU A 160 10.01 -2.47 -11.74
C LEU A 160 10.47 -3.29 -12.94
N LEU A 161 11.78 -3.48 -13.09
CA LEU A 161 12.33 -4.28 -14.17
C LEU A 161 11.89 -5.74 -14.08
N SER A 162 11.94 -6.36 -12.89
CA SER A 162 11.51 -7.76 -12.71
C SER A 162 10.02 -7.94 -13.00
N LEU A 163 9.20 -6.93 -12.66
CA LEU A 163 7.77 -6.92 -12.98
C LEU A 163 7.50 -6.75 -14.47
N ILE A 164 8.23 -5.86 -15.15
CA ILE A 164 8.13 -5.72 -16.61
C ILE A 164 8.49 -7.05 -17.27
N ILE A 165 9.52 -7.74 -16.80
CA ILE A 165 9.93 -9.04 -17.35
C ILE A 165 8.84 -10.10 -17.17
N ILE A 166 8.27 -10.25 -15.97
CA ILE A 166 7.21 -11.25 -15.76
C ILE A 166 5.94 -10.93 -16.53
N ILE A 167 5.54 -9.65 -16.59
CA ILE A 167 4.36 -9.21 -17.34
C ILE A 167 4.57 -9.44 -18.83
N ALA A 168 5.71 -9.00 -19.38
CA ALA A 168 6.01 -9.18 -20.80
C ALA A 168 6.06 -10.67 -21.16
N LYS A 169 6.79 -11.48 -20.39
CA LYS A 169 6.84 -12.93 -20.63
C LYS A 169 5.45 -13.57 -20.52
N GLY A 170 4.68 -13.19 -19.49
CA GLY A 170 3.32 -13.69 -19.30
C GLY A 170 2.36 -13.37 -20.45
N ILE A 171 2.50 -12.19 -21.07
CA ILE A 171 1.75 -11.79 -22.27
C ILE A 171 2.24 -12.57 -23.49
N PHE A 172 3.55 -12.75 -23.67
CA PHE A 172 4.10 -13.51 -24.81
C PHE A 172 3.78 -15.00 -24.75
N THR A 173 3.62 -15.55 -23.54
CA THR A 173 3.20 -16.93 -23.31
C THR A 173 1.74 -17.02 -22.90
N ALA A 174 0.91 -16.06 -23.30
CA ALA A 174 -0.50 -16.04 -22.93
C ALA A 174 -1.23 -17.28 -23.44
N ASP A 175 -2.03 -17.88 -22.55
CA ASP A 175 -2.93 -18.99 -22.87
C ASP A 175 -4.36 -18.45 -23.05
N VAL A 176 -5.37 -19.32 -23.11
CA VAL A 176 -6.78 -18.93 -23.04
C VAL A 176 -7.05 -18.20 -21.71
N PRO A 177 -7.86 -17.13 -21.65
CA PRO A 177 -8.26 -16.54 -20.38
C PRO A 177 -8.98 -17.54 -19.47
N VAL A 178 -8.78 -17.44 -18.15
CA VAL A 178 -9.64 -18.13 -17.15
C VAL A 178 -11.11 -17.76 -17.44
N PRO A 179 -12.06 -18.72 -17.44
CA PRO A 179 -13.46 -18.41 -17.69
C PRO A 179 -14.03 -17.50 -16.59
N SER A 180 -14.89 -16.55 -16.96
CA SER A 180 -15.64 -15.78 -15.96
C SER A 180 -16.95 -16.50 -15.62
N MET A 181 -17.28 -16.55 -14.34
CA MET A 181 -18.50 -17.20 -13.82
C MET A 181 -19.61 -16.19 -13.49
N VAL A 182 -19.32 -14.90 -13.60
CA VAL A 182 -20.19 -13.79 -13.19
C VAL A 182 -20.30 -12.74 -14.29
N THR A 183 -21.34 -11.91 -14.22
CA THR A 183 -21.59 -10.86 -15.22
C THR A 183 -20.53 -9.74 -15.16
N PRO A 184 -20.30 -9.00 -16.25
CA PRO A 184 -19.37 -7.87 -16.26
C PRO A 184 -19.62 -6.83 -15.16
N LEU A 185 -20.89 -6.56 -14.83
CA LEU A 185 -21.28 -5.61 -13.80
C LEU A 185 -20.93 -6.12 -12.39
N GLU A 186 -21.15 -7.40 -12.12
CA GLU A 186 -20.77 -8.03 -10.85
C GLU A 186 -19.24 -8.07 -10.71
N THR A 187 -18.52 -8.39 -11.80
CA THR A 187 -17.05 -8.33 -11.85
C THR A 187 -16.54 -6.94 -11.49
N PHE A 188 -17.13 -5.89 -12.07
CA PHE A 188 -16.80 -4.50 -11.76
C PHE A 188 -17.02 -4.18 -10.27
N LYS A 189 -18.21 -4.50 -9.73
CA LYS A 189 -18.55 -4.22 -8.32
C LYS A 189 -17.64 -4.97 -7.34
N SER A 190 -17.38 -6.25 -7.59
CA SER A 190 -16.48 -7.05 -6.75
C SER A 190 -15.07 -6.49 -6.77
N SER A 191 -14.53 -6.20 -7.95
CA SER A 191 -13.17 -5.67 -8.10
C SER A 191 -13.00 -4.25 -7.54
N PHE A 192 -14.06 -3.44 -7.59
CA PHE A 192 -14.11 -2.14 -6.91
C PHE A 192 -13.89 -2.29 -5.40
N MET A 193 -14.57 -3.25 -4.76
CA MET A 193 -14.40 -3.54 -3.33
C MET A 193 -13.04 -4.15 -3.01
N ILE A 194 -12.51 -5.04 -3.88
CA ILE A 194 -11.17 -5.61 -3.73
C ILE A 194 -10.09 -4.52 -3.66
N GLY A 195 -10.27 -3.41 -4.39
CA GLY A 195 -9.35 -2.28 -4.36
C GLY A 195 -9.22 -1.60 -2.99
N TYR A 196 -10.20 -1.74 -2.09
CA TYR A 196 -10.07 -1.24 -0.70
C TYR A 196 -8.95 -1.95 0.06
N GLY A 197 -8.72 -3.22 -0.27
CA GLY A 197 -7.69 -4.03 0.38
C GLY A 197 -6.26 -3.57 0.13
N THR A 198 -6.00 -2.75 -0.91
CA THR A 198 -4.67 -2.16 -1.17
C THR A 198 -4.19 -1.33 0.01
N LEU A 199 -5.12 -0.58 0.61
CA LEU A 199 -4.92 0.41 1.67
C LEU A 199 -4.17 1.67 1.20
N ASP A 200 -4.10 1.89 -0.11
CA ASP A 200 -3.32 2.97 -0.69
C ASP A 200 -3.87 4.37 -0.39
N LEU A 201 -5.19 4.52 -0.18
CA LEU A 201 -5.75 5.79 0.27
C LEU A 201 -5.22 6.18 1.65
N LEU A 202 -5.16 5.23 2.58
CA LEU A 202 -4.56 5.43 3.90
C LEU A 202 -3.07 5.74 3.76
N GLY A 203 -2.34 4.95 2.95
CA GLY A 203 -0.94 5.21 2.64
C GLY A 203 -0.72 6.62 2.10
N ALA A 204 -1.50 7.04 1.11
CA ALA A 204 -1.43 8.38 0.52
C ALA A 204 -1.68 9.48 1.56
N ILE A 205 -2.60 9.29 2.51
CA ILE A 205 -2.87 10.27 3.56
C ILE A 205 -1.65 10.44 4.47
N PHE A 206 -1.08 9.35 4.98
CA PHE A 206 0.01 9.42 5.96
C PHE A 206 1.39 9.65 5.33
N PHE A 207 1.65 9.15 4.12
CA PHE A 207 2.89 9.42 3.38
C PHE A 207 2.94 10.79 2.73
N SER A 208 1.80 11.48 2.59
CA SER A 208 1.74 12.81 1.99
C SER A 208 2.67 13.82 2.67
N SER A 209 2.85 13.74 3.99
CA SER A 209 3.76 14.60 4.75
C SER A 209 5.20 14.45 4.28
N MET A 210 5.63 13.20 4.05
CA MET A 210 6.94 12.86 3.50
C MET A 210 7.08 13.35 2.05
N VAL A 211 6.05 13.16 1.22
CA VAL A 211 6.03 13.66 -0.17
C VAL A 211 6.16 15.19 -0.21
N ILE A 212 5.45 15.89 0.68
CA ILE A 212 5.52 17.36 0.79
C ILE A 212 6.89 17.81 1.28
N HIS A 213 7.50 17.10 2.23
CA HIS A 213 8.86 17.38 2.66
C HIS A 213 9.87 17.19 1.52
N ILE A 214 9.77 16.09 0.74
CA ILE A 214 10.60 15.85 -0.45
C ILE A 214 10.40 16.97 -1.47
N LEU A 215 9.16 17.37 -1.75
CA LEU A 215 8.84 18.47 -2.66
C LEU A 215 9.47 19.79 -2.19
N LYS A 216 9.28 20.17 -0.92
CA LYS A 216 9.82 21.40 -0.32
C LYS A 216 11.36 21.43 -0.35
N ASN A 217 12.00 20.29 -0.08
CA ASN A 217 13.47 20.21 -0.05
C ASN A 217 14.09 20.16 -1.45
N THR A 218 13.48 19.43 -2.39
CA THR A 218 13.99 19.28 -3.76
C THR A 218 13.81 20.56 -4.58
N MET A 219 12.89 21.44 -4.18
CA MET A 219 12.56 22.69 -4.87
C MET A 219 13.24 23.95 -4.31
N GLY A 220 14.12 23.82 -3.31
CA GLY A 220 15.00 24.93 -2.89
C GLY A 220 14.51 25.77 -1.73
N GLY A 221 13.92 25.16 -0.70
CA GLY A 221 13.67 25.82 0.58
C GLY A 221 12.52 26.83 0.57
N THR A 222 12.15 27.25 1.77
CA THR A 222 10.94 27.95 2.23
C THR A 222 10.59 29.30 1.58
N VAL A 223 11.25 29.73 0.50
CA VAL A 223 11.08 31.08 -0.07
C VAL A 223 10.21 31.04 -1.33
N GLY A 224 8.91 31.35 -1.16
CA GLY A 224 8.06 31.85 -2.25
C GLY A 224 7.16 30.87 -3.00
N PHE A 225 7.07 29.59 -2.60
CA PHE A 225 6.12 28.67 -3.25
C PHE A 225 4.67 28.93 -2.77
N SER A 226 3.83 29.47 -3.67
CA SER A 226 2.38 29.45 -3.47
C SER A 226 1.89 28.01 -3.26
N GLN A 227 1.06 27.75 -2.24
CA GLN A 227 0.45 26.43 -2.00
C GLN A 227 -0.23 25.86 -3.25
N LYS A 228 -0.80 26.72 -4.11
CA LYS A 228 -1.39 26.31 -5.38
C LYS A 228 -0.37 25.69 -6.35
N ARG A 229 0.87 26.22 -6.38
CA ARG A 229 1.95 25.70 -7.22
C ARG A 229 2.45 24.36 -6.70
N LEU A 230 2.58 24.21 -5.38
CA LEU A 230 2.95 22.94 -4.75
C LEU A 230 1.89 21.86 -5.00
N ALA A 231 0.61 22.20 -4.86
CA ALA A 231 -0.51 21.32 -5.19
C ALA A 231 -0.52 20.90 -6.66
N LEU A 232 -0.27 21.83 -7.59
CA LEU A 232 -0.24 21.51 -9.02
C LEU A 232 0.94 20.58 -9.37
N ILE A 233 2.12 20.80 -8.80
CA ILE A 233 3.28 19.95 -9.05
C ILE A 233 3.09 18.58 -8.40
N GLY A 234 2.60 18.54 -7.16
CA GLY A 234 2.26 17.30 -6.46
C GLY A 234 1.16 16.51 -7.18
N LEU A 235 0.17 17.17 -7.77
CA LEU A 235 -0.83 16.55 -8.64
C LEU A 235 -0.17 15.94 -9.88
N LYS A 236 0.68 16.68 -10.60
CA LYS A 236 1.37 16.16 -11.80
C LYS A 236 2.28 14.97 -11.48
N ALA A 237 3.04 15.06 -10.40
CA ALA A 237 3.90 13.97 -9.94
C ALA A 237 3.07 12.77 -9.45
N GLY A 238 2.00 13.03 -8.70
CA GLY A 238 1.07 12.01 -8.23
C GLY A 238 0.38 11.29 -9.39
N THR A 239 -0.10 12.02 -10.40
CA THR A 239 -0.70 11.41 -11.60
C THR A 239 0.31 10.54 -12.33
N LEU A 240 1.58 10.94 -12.41
CA LEU A 240 2.62 10.11 -13.02
C LEU A 240 2.84 8.83 -12.22
N GLY A 241 3.03 8.92 -10.89
CA GLY A 241 3.26 7.75 -10.05
C GLY A 241 2.09 6.78 -10.04
N VAL A 242 0.87 7.31 -9.93
CA VAL A 242 -0.38 6.55 -9.91
C VAL A 242 -0.71 5.96 -11.30
N SER A 243 -0.33 6.62 -12.41
CA SER A 243 -0.46 6.03 -13.75
C SER A 243 0.46 4.84 -13.97
N LEU A 244 1.70 4.90 -13.44
CA LEU A 244 2.63 3.78 -13.48
C LEU A 244 2.09 2.61 -12.64
N LEU A 245 1.50 2.92 -11.49
CA LEU A 245 0.83 1.94 -10.63
C LEU A 245 -0.31 1.23 -11.37
N ALA A 246 -1.18 1.98 -12.04
CA ALA A 246 -2.27 1.44 -12.84
C ALA A 246 -1.78 0.52 -13.96
N LEU A 247 -0.70 0.89 -14.65
CA LEU A 247 -0.09 0.07 -15.71
C LEU A 247 0.39 -1.27 -15.15
N VAL A 248 1.10 -1.24 -14.01
CA VAL A 248 1.55 -2.48 -13.36
C VAL A 248 0.35 -3.34 -12.93
N TYR A 249 -0.70 -2.74 -12.37
CA TYR A 249 -1.90 -3.49 -12.00
C TYR A 249 -2.59 -4.16 -13.18
N ILE A 250 -2.71 -3.46 -14.31
CA ILE A 250 -3.25 -4.04 -15.55
C ILE A 250 -2.39 -5.23 -15.97
N GLY A 251 -1.07 -5.06 -16.02
CA GLY A 251 -0.15 -6.12 -16.39
C GLY A 251 -0.23 -7.35 -15.47
N MET A 252 -0.25 -7.13 -14.16
CA MET A 252 -0.40 -8.20 -13.16
C MET A 252 -1.75 -8.90 -13.30
N SER A 253 -2.84 -8.16 -13.45
CA SER A 253 -4.16 -8.74 -13.66
C SER A 253 -4.23 -9.59 -14.93
N THR A 254 -3.65 -9.11 -16.04
CA THR A 254 -3.55 -9.90 -17.28
C THR A 254 -2.68 -11.16 -17.12
N LEU A 255 -1.60 -11.09 -16.33
CA LEU A 255 -0.76 -12.25 -16.00
C LEU A 255 -1.61 -13.33 -15.33
N SER A 256 -2.37 -12.96 -14.31
CA SER A 256 -3.22 -13.92 -13.58
C SER A 256 -4.41 -14.41 -14.40
N MET A 257 -4.97 -13.57 -15.27
CA MET A 257 -6.05 -13.95 -16.18
C MET A 257 -5.62 -15.08 -17.14
N TYR A 258 -4.40 -15.02 -17.67
CA TYR A 258 -3.90 -16.02 -18.63
C TYR A 258 -3.26 -17.23 -17.96
N HIS A 259 -2.56 -17.04 -16.83
CA HIS A 259 -1.77 -18.10 -16.18
C HIS A 259 -2.40 -18.65 -14.90
N GLY A 260 -3.61 -18.20 -14.54
CA GLY A 260 -4.29 -18.56 -13.30
C GLY A 260 -5.05 -19.88 -13.30
N HIS A 261 -5.06 -20.63 -14.41
CA HIS A 261 -5.85 -21.88 -14.52
C HIS A 261 -5.52 -22.89 -13.43
N GLY A 262 -6.56 -23.40 -12.76
CA GLY A 262 -6.44 -24.37 -11.67
C GLY A 262 -5.78 -23.83 -10.41
N MET A 263 -5.59 -22.50 -10.29
CA MET A 263 -5.10 -21.85 -9.08
C MET A 263 -6.25 -21.27 -8.27
N ASN A 264 -6.05 -21.17 -6.96
CA ASN A 264 -6.97 -20.51 -6.05
C ASN A 264 -6.50 -19.07 -5.77
N ALA A 265 -7.43 -18.20 -5.38
CA ALA A 265 -7.14 -16.85 -4.94
C ALA A 265 -6.58 -16.84 -3.49
N THR A 266 -5.43 -17.49 -3.30
CA THR A 266 -4.70 -17.62 -2.03
C THR A 266 -3.47 -16.73 -2.00
N GLY A 267 -2.95 -16.49 -0.80
CA GLY A 267 -1.85 -15.57 -0.56
C GLY A 267 -0.56 -15.93 -1.31
N ASP A 268 -0.41 -17.19 -1.70
CA ASP A 268 0.72 -17.68 -2.47
C ASP A 268 0.53 -17.59 -4.00
N LEU A 269 -0.59 -17.06 -4.50
CA LEU A 269 -0.89 -16.94 -5.93
C LEU A 269 0.25 -16.26 -6.69
N PHE A 270 0.81 -15.18 -6.17
CA PHE A 270 1.88 -14.47 -6.85
C PHE A 270 3.14 -15.34 -7.00
N ARG A 271 3.51 -16.06 -5.94
CA ARG A 271 4.61 -17.02 -5.96
C ARG A 271 4.34 -18.11 -6.99
N ALA A 272 3.14 -18.69 -6.97
CA ALA A 272 2.76 -19.77 -7.89
C ALA A 272 2.83 -19.32 -9.36
N LEU A 273 2.34 -18.13 -9.67
CA LEU A 273 2.43 -17.51 -11.01
C LEU A 273 3.88 -17.22 -11.40
N ALA A 274 4.71 -16.73 -10.47
CA ALA A 274 6.12 -16.50 -10.72
C ALA A 274 6.84 -17.79 -11.10
N PHE A 275 6.60 -18.90 -10.39
CA PHE A 275 7.14 -20.21 -10.77
C PHE A 275 6.63 -20.69 -12.12
N ARG A 276 5.31 -20.56 -12.39
CA ARG A 276 4.70 -21.00 -13.64
C ARG A 276 5.25 -20.25 -14.86
N VAL A 277 5.41 -18.92 -14.76
CA VAL A 277 5.77 -18.06 -15.89
C VAL A 277 7.29 -17.94 -16.02
N LEU A 278 8.02 -17.70 -14.94
CA LEU A 278 9.47 -17.46 -14.98
C LEU A 278 10.33 -18.70 -14.74
N GLY A 279 9.77 -19.76 -14.16
CA GLY A 279 10.54 -20.89 -13.64
C GLY A 279 11.34 -20.51 -12.37
N THR A 280 12.12 -21.46 -11.85
CA THR A 280 12.80 -21.33 -10.56
C THR A 280 13.74 -20.12 -10.46
N HIS A 281 14.57 -19.88 -11.48
CA HIS A 281 15.55 -18.79 -11.45
C HIS A 281 14.91 -17.41 -11.49
N GLY A 282 13.89 -17.19 -12.33
CA GLY A 282 13.21 -15.90 -12.35
C GLY A 282 12.26 -15.71 -11.16
N ALA A 283 11.68 -16.80 -10.63
CA ALA A 283 10.95 -16.76 -9.37
C ALA A 283 11.84 -16.32 -8.18
N LEU A 284 13.13 -16.71 -8.17
CA LEU A 284 14.11 -16.22 -7.19
C LEU A 284 14.37 -14.72 -7.36
N ILE A 285 14.57 -14.25 -8.60
CA ILE A 285 14.82 -12.82 -8.88
C ILE A 285 13.63 -11.96 -8.45
N ILE A 286 12.40 -12.36 -8.76
CA ILE A 286 11.22 -11.61 -8.35
C ILE A 286 10.97 -11.73 -6.84
N GLY A 287 11.15 -12.92 -6.25
CA GLY A 287 11.01 -13.12 -4.81
C GLY A 287 11.99 -12.25 -3.99
N THR A 288 13.24 -12.15 -4.44
CA THR A 288 14.25 -11.27 -3.82
C THR A 288 13.93 -9.78 -4.02
N ALA A 289 13.47 -9.38 -5.21
CA ALA A 289 13.04 -7.99 -5.46
C ALA A 289 11.86 -7.60 -4.56
N VAL A 290 10.88 -8.50 -4.38
CA VAL A 290 9.71 -8.30 -3.53
C VAL A 290 10.11 -8.24 -2.06
N LEU A 291 11.00 -9.14 -1.60
CA LEU A 291 11.56 -9.11 -0.24
C LEU A 291 12.18 -7.74 0.08
N MET A 292 12.99 -7.22 -0.84
CA MET A 292 13.67 -5.94 -0.69
C MET A 292 12.67 -4.75 -0.67
N ALA A 293 11.64 -4.79 -1.51
CA ALA A 293 10.58 -3.76 -1.54
C ALA A 293 9.70 -3.80 -0.28
N CYS A 294 9.41 -5.00 0.22
CA CYS A 294 8.74 -5.21 1.49
C CYS A 294 9.57 -4.64 2.64
N PHE A 295 10.87 -4.89 2.64
CA PHE A 295 11.80 -4.40 3.65
C PHE A 295 11.87 -2.86 3.67
N SER A 296 11.96 -2.20 2.51
CA SER A 296 11.93 -0.72 2.45
C SER A 296 10.65 -0.13 3.01
N THR A 297 9.52 -0.74 2.69
CA THR A 297 8.20 -0.29 3.16
C THR A 297 8.06 -0.50 4.66
N ALA A 298 8.53 -1.63 5.19
CA ALA A 298 8.54 -1.90 6.63
C ALA A 298 9.33 -0.84 7.40
N ILE A 299 10.55 -0.49 6.95
CA ILE A 299 11.37 0.56 7.59
C ILE A 299 10.62 1.90 7.62
N ALA A 300 10.06 2.32 6.48
CA ALA A 300 9.36 3.59 6.38
C ALA A 300 8.13 3.65 7.30
N LEU A 301 7.34 2.58 7.35
CA LEU A 301 6.18 2.47 8.22
C LEU A 301 6.55 2.45 9.69
N SER A 302 7.56 1.66 10.07
CA SER A 302 8.04 1.57 11.44
C SER A 302 8.53 2.91 11.98
N ALA A 303 9.20 3.73 11.15
CA ALA A 303 9.60 5.08 11.54
C ALA A 303 8.38 5.98 11.85
N VAL A 304 7.37 5.99 10.98
CA VAL A 304 6.14 6.77 11.17
C VAL A 304 5.38 6.35 12.43
N ILE A 305 5.29 5.05 12.69
CA ILE A 305 4.57 4.53 13.87
C ILE A 305 5.36 4.79 15.15
N ALA A 306 6.69 4.65 15.11
CA ALA A 306 7.55 4.95 16.25
C ALA A 306 7.44 6.42 16.64
N GLU A 307 7.46 7.34 15.66
CA GLU A 307 7.24 8.77 15.89
C GLU A 307 5.86 9.02 16.49
N TYR A 308 4.80 8.42 15.95
CA TYR A 308 3.44 8.56 16.47
C TYR A 308 3.30 8.04 17.91
N PHE A 309 3.88 6.87 18.21
CA PHE A 309 3.87 6.33 19.57
C PHE A 309 4.63 7.23 20.52
N GLN A 310 5.83 7.69 20.12
CA GLN A 310 6.64 8.59 20.93
C GLN A 310 5.94 9.91 21.21
N LEU A 311 5.45 10.60 20.17
CA LEU A 311 4.94 11.96 20.28
C LEU A 311 3.49 12.01 20.77
N THR A 312 2.63 11.13 20.28
CA THR A 312 1.18 11.24 20.50
C THR A 312 0.67 10.30 21.58
N ILE A 313 1.13 9.05 21.63
CA ILE A 313 0.61 8.05 22.58
C ILE A 313 1.29 8.17 23.94
N PHE A 314 2.62 8.26 23.96
CA PHE A 314 3.40 8.31 25.19
C PHE A 314 3.79 9.72 25.59
N ASP A 315 3.40 10.76 24.83
CA ASP A 315 3.67 12.16 25.14
C ASP A 315 5.15 12.41 25.52
N ARG A 316 6.05 11.87 24.69
CA ARG A 316 7.52 11.89 24.84
C ARG A 316 8.09 11.25 26.12
N LYS A 317 7.29 10.48 26.87
CA LYS A 317 7.75 9.76 28.08
C LYS A 317 8.69 8.59 27.77
N ILE A 318 8.67 8.08 26.54
CA ILE A 318 9.60 7.05 26.06
C ILE A 318 10.48 7.61 24.95
N GLY A 319 11.70 7.09 24.82
CA GLY A 319 12.58 7.42 23.70
C GLY A 319 12.08 6.84 22.37
N TYR A 320 12.53 7.41 21.25
CA TYR A 320 12.23 6.93 19.90
C TYR A 320 12.57 5.44 19.73
N GLU A 321 13.73 5.02 20.24
CA GLU A 321 14.18 3.62 20.15
C GLU A 321 13.23 2.65 20.86
N ALA A 322 12.74 3.02 22.06
CA ALA A 322 11.78 2.23 22.79
C ALA A 322 10.43 2.18 22.08
N ALA A 323 9.98 3.30 21.50
CA ALA A 323 8.75 3.37 20.70
C ALA A 323 8.84 2.48 19.45
N LEU A 324 9.99 2.48 18.78
CA LEU A 324 10.26 1.65 17.61
C LEU A 324 10.27 0.16 17.96
N ILE A 325 10.99 -0.24 19.01
CA ILE A 325 11.00 -1.63 19.48
C ILE A 325 9.59 -2.09 19.83
N LEU A 326 8.83 -1.28 20.58
CA LEU A 326 7.44 -1.58 20.91
C LEU A 326 6.59 -1.77 19.65
N SER A 327 6.69 -0.86 18.68
CA SER A 327 5.91 -0.95 17.44
C SER A 327 6.16 -2.25 16.67
N LEU A 328 7.42 -2.69 16.58
CA LEU A 328 7.81 -3.91 15.89
C LEU A 328 7.41 -5.17 16.66
N LEU A 329 7.54 -5.16 17.99
CA LEU A 329 7.10 -6.27 18.84
C LEU A 329 5.60 -6.53 18.69
N LEU A 330 4.79 -5.46 18.60
CA LEU A 330 3.35 -5.58 18.37
C LEU A 330 2.99 -6.18 16.99
N CYS A 331 3.91 -6.13 16.01
CA CYS A 331 3.69 -6.73 14.68
C CYS A 331 3.87 -8.26 14.68
N ILE A 332 4.64 -8.81 15.62
CA ILE A 332 5.05 -10.22 15.60
C ILE A 332 3.84 -11.18 15.60
N PRO A 333 2.84 -11.06 16.50
CA PRO A 333 1.77 -12.04 16.60
C PRO A 333 1.03 -12.24 15.27
N LEU A 334 0.61 -11.15 14.64
CA LEU A 334 -0.10 -11.18 13.35
C LEU A 334 0.78 -11.64 12.20
N SER A 335 2.10 -11.43 12.30
CA SER A 335 3.06 -11.92 11.30
C SER A 335 3.22 -13.45 11.32
N THR A 336 2.71 -14.15 12.34
CA THR A 336 2.85 -15.62 12.46
C THR A 336 1.68 -16.41 11.88
N PHE A 337 0.50 -15.81 11.72
CA PHE A 337 -0.72 -16.49 11.27
C PHE A 337 -0.76 -16.75 9.76
N GLY A 338 0.26 -16.32 9.01
CA GLY A 338 0.35 -16.51 7.57
C GLY A 338 -0.42 -15.46 6.76
N LEU A 339 -0.15 -15.44 5.46
CA LEU A 339 -0.59 -14.38 4.56
C LEU A 339 -2.10 -14.37 4.34
N ASP A 340 -2.71 -15.54 4.14
CA ASP A 340 -4.16 -15.66 3.94
C ASP A 340 -4.96 -15.05 5.09
N TYR A 341 -4.53 -15.31 6.33
CA TYR A 341 -5.19 -14.79 7.52
C TYR A 341 -5.12 -13.25 7.57
N VAL A 342 -3.95 -12.68 7.31
CA VAL A 342 -3.77 -11.21 7.31
C VAL A 342 -4.56 -10.55 6.16
N MET A 343 -4.68 -11.23 5.01
CA MET A 343 -5.52 -10.76 3.91
C MET A 343 -7.01 -10.83 4.23
N GLN A 344 -7.48 -11.88 4.89
CA GLN A 344 -8.86 -11.98 5.36
C GLN A 344 -9.18 -10.87 6.36
N LEU A 345 -8.25 -10.58 7.28
CA LEU A 345 -8.40 -9.46 8.22
C LEU A 345 -8.50 -8.11 7.47
N THR A 346 -7.74 -7.96 6.37
CA THR A 346 -7.79 -6.75 5.53
C THR A 346 -9.12 -6.61 4.79
N GLY A 347 -9.61 -7.70 4.20
CA GLY A 347 -10.90 -7.76 3.52
C GLY A 347 -12.09 -7.76 4.48
N GLY A 348 -11.85 -7.87 5.78
CA GLY A 348 -12.86 -7.99 6.82
C GLY A 348 -13.62 -6.70 7.14
N PRO A 349 -14.60 -6.81 8.08
CA PRO A 349 -15.52 -5.73 8.45
C PRO A 349 -14.86 -4.42 8.81
N LEU A 350 -13.84 -4.50 9.67
CA LEU A 350 -13.31 -3.33 10.34
C LEU A 350 -12.56 -2.44 9.35
N VAL A 351 -11.86 -3.04 8.40
CA VAL A 351 -10.92 -2.34 7.52
C VAL A 351 -11.59 -2.02 6.19
N SER A 352 -11.97 -3.02 5.41
CA SER A 352 -12.59 -2.80 4.09
C SER A 352 -14.08 -2.49 4.17
N GLY A 353 -14.79 -3.10 5.14
CA GLY A 353 -16.25 -2.92 5.28
C GLY A 353 -16.67 -1.55 5.81
N ILE A 354 -16.05 -1.09 6.90
CA ILE A 354 -16.45 0.14 7.62
C ILE A 354 -15.36 1.22 7.53
N GLY A 355 -14.11 0.87 7.80
CA GLY A 355 -13.01 1.82 7.85
C GLY A 355 -12.81 2.57 6.53
N TYR A 356 -12.69 1.84 5.42
CA TYR A 356 -12.38 2.44 4.12
C TYR A 356 -13.46 3.41 3.60
N PRO A 357 -14.77 3.06 3.62
CA PRO A 357 -15.82 4.00 3.26
C PRO A 357 -15.80 5.29 4.08
N VAL A 358 -15.51 5.21 5.39
CA VAL A 358 -15.37 6.38 6.26
C VAL A 358 -14.20 7.26 5.82
N ILE A 359 -13.04 6.68 5.53
CA ILE A 359 -11.86 7.43 5.06
C ILE A 359 -12.12 8.07 3.68
N ILE A 360 -12.83 7.39 2.79
CA ILE A 360 -13.26 7.95 1.49
C ILE A 360 -14.17 9.15 1.70
N ALA A 361 -15.16 9.05 2.61
CA ALA A 361 -16.08 10.14 2.91
C ALA A 361 -15.36 11.37 3.48
N ILE A 362 -14.44 11.17 4.43
CA ILE A 362 -13.63 12.25 5.01
C ILE A 362 -12.77 12.91 3.93
N THR A 363 -12.09 12.11 3.10
CA THR A 363 -11.26 12.60 2.00
C THR A 363 -12.07 13.45 1.02
N SER A 364 -13.24 12.95 0.63
CA SER A 364 -14.15 13.64 -0.30
C SER A 364 -14.66 14.96 0.31
N CYS A 365 -15.05 14.96 1.59
CA CYS A 365 -15.49 16.17 2.29
C CYS A 365 -14.35 17.18 2.50
N ASN A 366 -13.13 16.71 2.73
CA ASN A 366 -11.93 17.55 2.88
C ASN A 366 -11.53 18.20 1.56
N LEU A 367 -11.62 17.47 0.46
CA LEU A 367 -11.42 18.00 -0.87
C LEU A 367 -12.49 19.03 -1.23
N ALA A 368 -13.77 18.72 -1.00
CA ALA A 368 -14.89 19.63 -1.25
C ALA A 368 -14.79 20.93 -0.42
N TYR A 369 -14.28 20.84 0.81
CA TYR A 369 -14.03 22.01 1.64
C TYR A 369 -12.98 22.95 1.04
N LYS A 370 -11.85 22.40 0.60
CA LYS A 370 -10.75 23.20 0.07
C LYS A 370 -11.03 23.76 -1.33
N LEU A 371 -11.81 23.04 -2.14
CA LEU A 371 -12.14 23.44 -3.51
C LEU A 371 -13.39 24.32 -3.60
N PHE A 372 -14.43 24.01 -2.83
CA PHE A 372 -15.76 24.60 -2.96
C PHE A 372 -16.29 25.23 -1.66
N GLY A 373 -15.52 25.25 -0.57
CA GLY A 373 -15.95 25.81 0.70
C GLY A 373 -16.99 24.98 1.47
N PHE A 374 -17.13 23.69 1.14
CA PHE A 374 -18.08 22.78 1.79
C PHE A 374 -17.75 22.57 3.29
N LYS A 375 -18.60 23.11 4.17
CA LYS A 375 -18.40 23.08 5.63
C LYS A 375 -18.89 21.81 6.36
N PRO A 376 -20.01 21.16 6.00
CA PRO A 376 -20.56 20.08 6.83
C PRO A 376 -19.82 18.77 6.60
N ILE A 377 -18.97 18.38 7.55
CA ILE A 377 -18.20 17.12 7.49
C ILE A 377 -18.78 16.02 8.39
N LYS A 378 -19.37 16.38 9.54
CA LYS A 378 -19.83 15.40 10.54
C LYS A 378 -20.99 14.54 10.05
N ALA A 379 -22.01 15.17 9.46
CA ALA A 379 -23.20 14.45 9.00
C ALA A 379 -22.91 13.48 7.85
N PRO A 380 -22.21 13.85 6.75
CA PRO A 380 -21.88 12.90 5.69
C PRO A 380 -21.06 11.71 6.16
N VAL A 381 -20.08 11.93 7.03
CA VAL A 381 -19.21 10.88 7.56
C VAL A 381 -19.99 9.96 8.52
N ALA A 382 -20.83 10.51 9.38
CA ALA A 382 -21.69 9.71 10.27
C ALA A 382 -22.70 8.86 9.49
N ILE A 383 -23.34 9.43 8.46
CA ILE A 383 -24.25 8.68 7.57
C ILE A 383 -23.48 7.56 6.88
N THR A 384 -22.28 7.83 6.35
CA THR A 384 -21.46 6.81 5.69
C THR A 384 -21.10 5.69 6.66
N PHE A 385 -20.70 6.03 7.90
CA PHE A 385 -20.42 5.04 8.94
C PHE A 385 -21.64 4.17 9.26
N LEU A 386 -22.82 4.77 9.43
CA LEU A 386 -24.05 4.02 9.70
C LEU A 386 -24.45 3.11 8.53
N VAL A 387 -24.38 3.62 7.29
CA VAL A 387 -24.68 2.83 6.09
C VAL A 387 -23.70 1.66 5.97
N ALA A 388 -22.40 1.90 6.12
CA ALA A 388 -21.37 0.88 6.05
C ALA A 388 -21.55 -0.20 7.14
N LEU A 389 -21.95 0.22 8.34
CA LEU A 389 -22.24 -0.68 9.45
C LEU A 389 -23.48 -1.53 9.17
N VAL A 390 -24.55 -0.94 8.66
CA VAL A 390 -25.79 -1.66 8.29
C VAL A 390 -25.53 -2.65 7.15
N SER A 391 -24.85 -2.23 6.08
CA SER A 391 -24.53 -3.08 4.92
C SER A 391 -23.56 -4.22 5.22
N TYR A 392 -22.90 -4.18 6.38
CA TYR A 392 -22.05 -5.28 6.82
C TYR A 392 -22.80 -6.27 7.72
N ILE A 393 -23.72 -5.78 8.55
CA ILE A 393 -24.50 -6.62 9.47
C ILE A 393 -25.64 -7.35 8.73
N TRP A 394 -26.18 -6.72 7.69
CA TRP A 394 -27.27 -7.22 6.83
C TRP A 394 -26.77 -7.38 5.40
#